data_AF-A0AAI9U0X4-F1
#
_entry.id   AF-A0AAI9U0X4-F1
#
_cell.length_a   1.000
_cell.length_b   1.000
_cell.length_c   1.000
_cell.angle_alpha   90.00
_cell.angle_beta   90.00
_cell.angle_gamma   90.00
#
_symmetry.space_group_name_H-M   'P 1'
#
loop_
_entity.id
_entity.type
_entity.pdbx_description
1 polymer ?
#
loop_
_entity_poly.entity_id
_entity_poly.type
_entity_poly.pdbx_seq_one_letter_code
_entity_poly.pdbx_strand_id
1 'polypeptide(L)'
;MGIFGIQYAKLSGFSVITTASPHNFNFVKSLGADIVFDYRIPTVSKDIREYTQNGLTLAWDCQSTEESGILGAKALSTKGGSVANLLPISAGKVLQANPHVKIGTSLYYTVFGEPFGFFQAYEANAQDLEFGKMFWELSRGLLANGNVKPPPVILNKGGSGLQGVLVGLQESKSGKVSGGKLVYTL
;
A
#
# COMPACT_ATOMS: atom_id res chain seq x y z
N MET A 1 2.50 2.32 3.56
CA MET A 1 1.12 2.23 3.03
C MET A 1 0.46 0.90 3.37
N GLY A 2 1.05 -0.25 3.01
CA GLY A 2 0.45 -1.57 3.30
C GLY A 2 0.01 -1.79 4.76
N ILE A 3 0.76 -1.26 5.74
CA ILE A 3 0.40 -1.29 7.18
C ILE A 3 -1.00 -0.72 7.45
N PHE A 4 -1.35 0.41 6.84
CA PHE A 4 -2.68 0.99 6.98
C PHE A 4 -3.71 0.28 6.09
N GLY A 5 -3.32 -0.13 4.88
CA GLY A 5 -4.19 -0.88 3.96
C GLY A 5 -4.79 -2.12 4.58
N ILE A 6 -3.96 -2.92 5.24
CA ILE A 6 -4.39 -4.13 5.94
C ILE A 6 -5.46 -3.81 6.98
N GLN A 7 -5.21 -2.79 7.81
CA GLN A 7 -6.10 -2.41 8.90
C GLN A 7 -7.45 -1.89 8.36
N TYR A 8 -7.43 -0.99 7.37
CA TYR A 8 -8.66 -0.46 6.78
C TYR A 8 -9.46 -1.52 6.04
N ALA A 9 -8.80 -2.39 5.27
CA ALA A 9 -9.47 -3.49 4.59
C ALA A 9 -10.13 -4.44 5.62
N LYS A 10 -9.43 -4.77 6.70
CA LYS A 10 -9.96 -5.64 7.74
C LYS A 10 -11.16 -5.03 8.46
N LEU A 11 -11.07 -3.75 8.83
CA LEU A 11 -12.16 -3.00 9.44
C LEU A 11 -13.37 -2.82 8.50
N SER A 12 -13.16 -2.89 7.19
CA SER A 12 -14.22 -2.84 6.19
C SER A 12 -14.85 -4.22 5.89
N GLY A 13 -14.49 -5.26 6.65
CA GLY A 13 -15.08 -6.59 6.54
C GLY A 13 -14.47 -7.51 5.47
N PHE A 14 -13.36 -7.11 4.85
CA PHE A 14 -12.68 -7.97 3.88
C PHE A 14 -11.84 -9.05 4.56
N SER A 15 -11.69 -10.19 3.88
CA SER A 15 -10.57 -11.12 4.12
C SER A 15 -9.30 -10.56 3.48
N VAL A 16 -8.24 -10.43 4.27
CA VAL A 16 -7.02 -9.73 3.86
C VAL A 16 -5.89 -10.72 3.60
N ILE A 17 -5.49 -10.82 2.34
CA ILE A 17 -4.24 -11.48 1.94
C ILE A 17 -3.19 -10.40 1.72
N THR A 18 -2.00 -10.60 2.26
CA THR A 18 -0.87 -9.69 2.02
C THR A 18 0.39 -10.46 1.64
N THR A 19 1.35 -9.75 1.06
CA THR A 19 2.69 -10.27 0.81
C THR A 19 3.71 -9.44 1.58
N ALA A 20 4.69 -10.11 2.18
CA ALA A 20 5.72 -9.45 3.00
C ALA A 20 6.99 -10.31 3.03
N SER A 21 8.07 -9.79 3.62
CA SER A 21 9.21 -10.63 4.00
C SER A 21 8.84 -11.45 5.26
N PRO A 22 9.34 -12.69 5.44
CA PRO A 22 9.01 -13.57 6.56
C PRO A 22 9.20 -12.96 7.94
N HIS A 23 10.25 -12.14 8.13
CA HIS A 23 10.49 -11.47 9.42
C HIS A 23 9.38 -10.47 9.80
N ASN A 24 8.55 -10.04 8.85
CA ASN A 24 7.42 -9.15 9.08
C ASN A 24 6.08 -9.91 9.17
N PHE A 25 6.03 -11.23 9.01
CA PHE A 25 4.76 -11.98 8.97
C PHE A 25 3.91 -11.79 10.21
N ASN A 26 4.50 -11.95 11.39
CA ASN A 26 3.79 -11.77 12.65
C ASN A 26 3.29 -10.34 12.82
N PHE A 27 4.08 -9.36 12.36
CA PHE A 27 3.69 -7.96 12.40
C PHE A 27 2.50 -7.68 11.48
N VAL A 28 2.52 -8.10 10.22
CA VAL A 28 1.37 -7.83 9.32
C VAL A 28 0.12 -8.63 9.71
N LYS A 29 0.26 -9.82 10.31
CA LYS A 29 -0.85 -10.56 10.91
C LYS A 29 -1.45 -9.81 12.10
N SER A 30 -0.64 -9.21 12.97
CA SER A 30 -1.15 -8.43 14.10
C SER A 30 -1.89 -7.16 13.69
N LEU A 31 -1.73 -6.71 12.44
CA LEU A 31 -2.49 -5.63 11.82
C LEU A 31 -3.82 -6.08 11.20
N GLY A 32 -4.07 -7.39 11.10
CA GLY A 32 -5.32 -7.94 10.54
C GLY A 32 -5.19 -8.71 9.23
N ALA A 33 -3.98 -9.00 8.76
CA ALA A 33 -3.80 -9.91 7.63
C ALA A 33 -4.23 -11.34 8.02
N ASP A 34 -5.17 -11.91 7.28
CA ASP A 34 -5.64 -13.28 7.49
C ASP A 34 -4.60 -14.30 7.00
N ILE A 35 -3.98 -14.00 5.85
CA ILE A 35 -2.92 -14.82 5.25
C ILE A 35 -1.78 -13.93 4.77
N VAL A 36 -0.55 -14.44 4.92
CA VAL A 36 0.66 -13.76 4.47
C VAL A 36 1.47 -14.71 3.62
N PHE A 37 1.84 -14.26 2.42
CA PHE A 37 2.76 -14.97 1.54
C PHE A 37 4.11 -14.25 1.46
N ASP A 38 5.18 -15.00 1.23
CA ASP A 38 6.49 -14.42 0.92
C ASP A 38 6.52 -14.02 -0.56
N TYR A 39 6.59 -12.72 -0.83
CA TYR A 39 6.62 -12.20 -2.21
C TYR A 39 7.84 -12.68 -3.01
N ARG A 40 8.88 -13.20 -2.34
CA ARG A 40 10.11 -13.68 -2.97
C ARG A 40 9.94 -15.07 -3.57
N ILE A 41 8.87 -15.79 -3.23
CA ILE A 41 8.57 -17.09 -3.80
C ILE A 41 8.09 -16.90 -5.26
N PRO A 42 8.73 -17.52 -6.27
CA PRO A 42 8.37 -17.31 -7.68
C PRO A 42 6.92 -17.69 -8.02
N THR A 43 6.33 -18.63 -7.27
CA THR A 43 4.95 -19.10 -7.46
C THR A 43 3.91 -18.28 -6.72
N VAL A 44 4.30 -17.26 -5.94
CA VAL A 44 3.40 -16.54 -5.01
C VAL A 44 2.07 -16.08 -5.64
N SER A 45 2.08 -15.54 -6.86
CA SER A 45 0.84 -15.15 -7.54
C SER A 45 -0.07 -16.33 -7.86
N LYS A 46 0.50 -17.47 -8.26
CA LYS A 46 -0.24 -18.70 -8.52
C LYS A 46 -0.82 -19.24 -7.20
N ASP A 47 0.00 -19.26 -6.15
CA ASP A 47 -0.38 -19.79 -4.83
C ASP A 47 -1.54 -18.97 -4.23
N ILE A 48 -1.51 -17.64 -4.34
CA ILE A 48 -2.62 -16.75 -3.93
C ILE A 48 -3.89 -17.05 -4.73
N ARG A 49 -3.78 -17.21 -6.05
CA ARG A 49 -4.94 -17.46 -6.91
C ARG A 49 -5.56 -18.84 -6.62
N GLU A 50 -4.74 -19.85 -6.37
CA GLU A 50 -5.20 -21.19 -5.96
C GLU A 50 -5.86 -21.16 -4.58
N TYR A 51 -5.23 -20.49 -3.61
CA TYR A 51 -5.80 -20.30 -2.27
C TYR A 51 -7.18 -19.64 -2.31
N THR A 52 -7.34 -18.62 -3.17
CA THR A 52 -8.62 -17.91 -3.35
C THR A 52 -9.58 -18.61 -4.31
N GLN A 53 -9.24 -19.81 -4.80
CA GLN A 53 -10.04 -20.56 -5.78
C GLN A 53 -10.40 -19.71 -7.01
N ASN A 54 -9.44 -18.91 -7.49
CA ASN A 54 -9.60 -17.97 -8.59
C ASN A 54 -10.64 -16.87 -8.32
N GLY A 55 -10.91 -16.56 -7.05
CA GLY A 55 -11.93 -15.61 -6.60
C GLY A 55 -11.41 -14.22 -6.20
N LEU A 56 -10.09 -13.97 -6.22
CA LEU A 56 -9.54 -12.66 -5.84
C LEU A 56 -9.85 -11.60 -6.90
N THR A 57 -10.53 -10.52 -6.53
CA THR A 57 -10.96 -9.47 -7.48
C THR A 57 -10.35 -8.09 -7.20
N LEU A 58 -9.71 -7.89 -6.05
CA LEU A 58 -9.10 -6.61 -5.66
C LEU A 58 -7.65 -6.82 -5.25
N ALA A 59 -6.76 -5.97 -5.76
CA ALA A 59 -5.36 -5.91 -5.39
C ALA A 59 -4.91 -4.46 -5.20
N TRP A 60 -4.13 -4.20 -4.16
CA TRP A 60 -3.54 -2.88 -3.92
C TRP A 60 -2.02 -3.00 -3.79
N ASP A 61 -1.30 -2.56 -4.83
CA ASP A 61 0.14 -2.58 -4.89
C ASP A 61 0.73 -1.36 -4.16
N CYS A 62 1.30 -1.64 -2.98
CA CYS A 62 1.95 -0.66 -2.13
C CYS A 62 3.45 -0.49 -2.38
N GLN A 63 4.03 -1.23 -3.33
CA GLN A 63 5.44 -1.14 -3.70
C GLN A 63 5.61 -0.37 -5.03
N SER A 64 4.68 -0.59 -5.97
CA SER A 64 4.59 0.13 -7.25
C SER A 64 5.87 0.08 -8.10
N THR A 65 6.50 -1.10 -8.16
CA THR A 65 7.41 -1.46 -9.25
C THR A 65 6.65 -2.23 -10.33
N GLU A 66 7.26 -2.42 -11.50
CA GLU A 66 6.63 -3.23 -12.55
C GLU A 66 6.39 -4.66 -12.06
N GLU A 67 7.34 -5.23 -11.32
CA GLU A 67 7.26 -6.60 -10.79
C GLU A 67 6.13 -6.74 -9.78
N SER A 68 5.94 -5.77 -8.88
CA SER A 68 4.88 -5.84 -7.87
C SER A 68 3.49 -5.68 -8.47
N GLY A 69 3.32 -4.81 -9.46
CA GLY A 69 2.05 -4.65 -10.19
C GLY A 69 1.69 -5.90 -11.00
N ILE A 70 2.68 -6.49 -11.68
CA ILE A 70 2.52 -7.77 -12.40
C ILE A 70 2.17 -8.90 -11.43
N LEU A 71 2.83 -8.97 -10.27
CA LEU A 71 2.53 -9.96 -9.22
C LEU A 71 1.07 -9.85 -8.79
N GLY A 72 0.61 -8.63 -8.49
CA GLY A 72 -0.78 -8.36 -8.13
C GLY A 72 -1.76 -8.78 -9.23
N ALA A 73 -1.51 -8.40 -10.48
CA ALA A 73 -2.36 -8.76 -11.61
C ALA A 73 -2.43 -10.27 -11.88
N LYS A 74 -1.31 -10.98 -11.72
CA LYS A 74 -1.28 -12.45 -11.81
C LYS A 74 -2.02 -13.12 -10.65
N ALA A 75 -2.01 -12.52 -9.47
CA ALA A 75 -2.70 -13.07 -8.30
C ALA A 75 -4.23 -12.92 -8.39
N LEU A 76 -4.71 -11.90 -9.12
CA LEU A 76 -6.14 -11.69 -9.40
C LEU A 76 -6.75 -12.85 -10.21
N SER A 77 -8.07 -12.94 -10.14
CA SER A 77 -8.89 -13.88 -10.89
C SER A 77 -8.62 -13.76 -12.39
N THR A 78 -8.62 -14.90 -13.08
CA THR A 78 -8.59 -14.95 -14.54
C THR A 78 -9.88 -14.40 -15.17
N LYS A 79 -10.95 -14.22 -14.40
CA LYS A 79 -12.21 -13.60 -14.86
C LYS A 79 -12.20 -12.07 -14.77
N GLY A 80 -11.14 -11.49 -14.20
CA GLY A 80 -10.96 -10.05 -14.05
C GLY A 80 -10.92 -9.58 -12.60
N GLY A 81 -10.83 -8.26 -12.44
CA GLY A 81 -10.65 -7.63 -11.14
C GLY A 81 -10.12 -6.20 -11.30
N SER A 82 -9.68 -5.61 -10.19
CA SER A 82 -9.04 -4.30 -10.17
C SER A 82 -7.72 -4.36 -9.41
N VAL A 83 -6.67 -3.85 -10.03
CA VAL A 83 -5.37 -3.62 -9.39
C VAL A 83 -5.12 -2.12 -9.32
N ALA A 84 -4.96 -1.60 -8.11
CA ALA A 84 -4.58 -0.21 -7.88
C ALA A 84 -3.13 -0.12 -7.42
N ASN A 85 -2.36 0.83 -7.94
CA ASN A 85 -0.95 1.04 -7.61
C ASN A 85 -0.78 2.41 -6.95
N LEU A 86 0.15 2.57 -6.00
CA LEU A 86 0.44 3.89 -5.41
C LEU A 86 1.14 4.84 -6.39
N LEU A 87 1.92 4.31 -7.32
CA LEU A 87 2.59 5.06 -8.37
C LEU A 87 2.23 4.50 -9.75
N PRO A 88 2.22 5.33 -10.80
CA PRO A 88 2.03 4.84 -12.16
C PRO A 88 3.09 3.81 -12.53
N ILE A 89 2.63 2.74 -13.17
CA ILE A 89 3.46 1.68 -13.76
C ILE A 89 2.94 1.37 -15.17
N SER A 90 3.68 0.57 -15.95
CA SER A 90 3.31 0.24 -17.33
C SER A 90 2.02 -0.59 -17.40
N ALA A 91 0.92 0.06 -17.82
CA ALA A 91 -0.36 -0.62 -18.01
C ALA A 91 -0.26 -1.81 -18.98
N GLY A 92 0.54 -1.68 -20.05
CA GLY A 92 0.75 -2.75 -21.03
C GLY A 92 1.37 -4.01 -20.41
N LYS A 93 2.34 -3.86 -19.50
CA LYS A 93 2.95 -4.99 -18.79
C LYS A 93 1.97 -5.67 -17.84
N VAL A 94 1.16 -4.89 -17.15
CA VAL A 94 0.10 -5.41 -16.25
C VAL A 94 -0.97 -6.17 -17.05
N LEU A 95 -1.46 -5.61 -18.16
CA LEU A 95 -2.47 -6.26 -19.01
C LEU A 95 -1.94 -7.49 -19.74
N GLN A 96 -0.64 -7.52 -20.09
CA GLN A 96 0.00 -8.72 -20.62
C GLN A 96 -0.04 -9.87 -19.58
N ALA A 97 0.05 -9.54 -18.29
CA ALA A 97 0.03 -10.52 -17.22
C ALA A 97 -1.40 -11.01 -16.89
N ASN A 98 -2.40 -10.14 -16.98
CA ASN A 98 -3.80 -10.48 -16.88
C ASN A 98 -4.66 -9.47 -17.70
N PRO A 99 -5.21 -9.86 -18.86
CA PRO A 99 -5.89 -8.92 -19.76
C PRO A 99 -7.28 -8.48 -19.27
N HIS A 100 -7.81 -9.09 -18.20
CA HIS A 100 -9.16 -8.84 -17.71
C HIS A 100 -9.20 -7.88 -16.51
N VAL A 101 -8.07 -7.31 -16.09
CA VAL A 101 -8.00 -6.42 -14.93
C VAL A 101 -8.18 -4.96 -15.32
N LYS A 102 -8.86 -4.20 -14.47
CA LYS A 102 -8.85 -2.75 -14.48
C LYS A 102 -7.63 -2.26 -13.70
N ILE A 103 -6.96 -1.23 -14.21
CA ILE A 103 -5.78 -0.66 -13.59
C ILE A 103 -6.14 0.71 -13.03
N GLY A 104 -5.89 0.90 -11.74
CA GLY A 104 -6.03 2.18 -11.06
C GLY A 104 -4.71 2.67 -10.50
N THR A 105 -4.68 3.97 -10.18
CA THR A 105 -3.56 4.60 -9.45
C THR A 105 -4.14 5.38 -8.28
N SER A 106 -3.62 5.14 -7.08
CA SER A 106 -3.98 5.86 -5.86
C SER A 106 -3.04 7.05 -5.68
N LEU A 107 -3.41 8.20 -6.24
CA LEU A 107 -2.61 9.42 -6.13
C LEU A 107 -3.15 10.33 -5.02
N TYR A 108 -2.37 10.49 -3.95
CA TYR A 108 -2.88 11.13 -2.73
C TYR A 108 -3.17 12.63 -2.85
N TYR A 109 -2.55 13.34 -3.80
CA TYR A 109 -2.64 14.80 -3.89
C TYR A 109 -4.04 15.32 -4.21
N THR A 110 -4.91 14.51 -4.83
CA THR A 110 -6.28 14.92 -5.14
C THR A 110 -7.12 15.18 -3.88
N VAL A 111 -6.71 14.65 -2.73
CA VAL A 111 -7.35 14.86 -1.42
C VAL A 111 -7.41 16.33 -0.99
N PHE A 112 -6.53 17.18 -1.55
CA PHE A 112 -6.52 18.61 -1.26
C PHE A 112 -7.55 19.38 -2.10
N GLY A 113 -8.11 18.78 -3.16
CA GLY A 113 -9.06 19.44 -4.06
C GLY A 113 -8.46 20.55 -4.91
N GLU A 114 -7.14 20.70 -4.92
CA GLU A 114 -6.41 21.73 -5.66
C GLU A 114 -5.80 21.15 -6.94
N PRO A 115 -5.60 21.97 -7.99
CA PRO A 115 -4.87 21.52 -9.16
C PRO A 115 -3.39 21.30 -8.80
N PHE A 116 -2.77 20.29 -9.40
CA PHE A 116 -1.35 20.03 -9.19
C PHE A 116 -0.71 19.40 -10.43
N GLY A 117 0.62 19.53 -10.52
CA GLY A 117 1.44 18.89 -11.55
C GLY A 117 2.37 17.86 -10.91
N PHE A 118 2.38 16.65 -11.46
CA PHE A 118 3.38 15.64 -11.08
C PHE A 118 3.84 14.86 -12.32
N PHE A 119 3.08 13.85 -12.77
CA PHE A 119 3.32 13.14 -14.03
C PHE A 119 2.57 13.75 -15.23
N GLN A 120 1.47 14.43 -14.92
CA GLN A 120 0.62 15.19 -15.83
C GLN A 120 -0.01 16.32 -15.00
N ALA A 121 -0.70 17.24 -15.68
CA ALA A 121 -1.54 18.21 -15.00
C ALA A 121 -2.83 17.52 -14.51
N TYR A 122 -3.20 17.81 -13.27
CA TYR A 122 -4.46 17.40 -12.67
C TYR A 122 -5.25 18.65 -12.29
N GLU A 123 -6.53 18.65 -12.63
CA GLU A 123 -7.47 19.69 -12.23
C GLU A 123 -7.89 19.53 -10.77
N ALA A 124 -8.41 20.61 -10.19
CA ALA A 124 -9.09 20.58 -8.90
C ALA A 124 -10.20 19.53 -8.88
N ASN A 125 -10.27 18.72 -7.81
CA ASN A 125 -11.33 17.74 -7.63
C ASN A 125 -12.02 17.92 -6.27
N ALA A 126 -13.16 18.62 -6.29
CA ALA A 126 -13.95 18.87 -5.08
C ALA A 126 -14.51 17.58 -4.44
N GLN A 127 -14.78 16.53 -5.23
CA GLN A 127 -15.29 15.26 -4.69
C GLN A 127 -14.22 14.56 -3.86
N ASP A 128 -12.96 14.58 -4.30
CA ASP A 128 -11.85 13.98 -3.56
C ASP A 128 -11.54 14.77 -2.29
N LEU A 129 -11.70 16.10 -2.31
CA LEU A 129 -11.61 16.93 -1.10
C LEU A 129 -12.67 16.56 -0.07
N GLU A 130 -13.94 16.44 -0.48
CA GLU A 130 -15.01 16.05 0.44
C GLU A 130 -14.81 14.63 0.98
N PHE A 131 -14.37 13.70 0.13
CA PHE A 131 -13.96 12.36 0.58
C PHE A 131 -12.80 12.43 1.58
N GLY A 132 -11.80 13.28 1.32
CA GLY A 132 -10.65 13.50 2.18
C GLY A 132 -11.02 14.00 3.57
N LYS A 133 -11.90 14.98 3.66
CA LYS A 133 -12.44 15.50 4.93
C LYS A 133 -13.13 14.40 5.73
N MET A 134 -14.04 13.65 5.09
CA MET A 134 -14.72 12.52 5.72
C MET A 134 -13.74 11.46 6.21
N PHE A 135 -12.80 11.05 5.33
CA PHE A 135 -11.82 10.02 5.63
C PHE A 135 -10.89 10.44 6.78
N TRP A 136 -10.55 11.73 6.87
CA TRP A 136 -9.76 12.28 7.96
C TRP A 136 -10.48 12.18 9.30
N GLU A 137 -11.75 12.58 9.37
CA GLU A 137 -12.56 12.48 10.60
C GLU A 137 -12.71 11.01 11.04
N LEU A 138 -13.00 10.11 10.11
CA LEU A 138 -13.06 8.67 10.36
C LEU A 138 -11.73 8.15 10.91
N SER A 139 -10.62 8.47 10.22
CA SER A 139 -9.28 8.02 10.60
C SER A 139 -8.86 8.53 11.97
N ARG A 140 -9.21 9.79 12.30
CA ARG A 140 -8.94 10.37 13.62
C ARG A 140 -9.62 9.55 14.72
N GLY A 141 -10.90 9.22 14.54
CA GLY A 141 -11.64 8.37 15.49
C GLY A 141 -11.02 6.98 15.64
N LEU A 142 -10.67 6.34 14.53
CA LEU A 142 -10.05 5.02 14.49
C LEU A 142 -8.64 4.98 15.12
N LEU A 143 -7.89 6.06 14.99
CA LEU A 143 -6.59 6.20 15.66
C LEU A 143 -6.78 6.42 17.16
N ALA A 144 -7.72 7.30 17.56
CA ALA A 144 -7.96 7.64 18.95
C ALA A 144 -8.46 6.45 19.78
N ASN A 145 -9.28 5.56 19.21
CA ASN A 145 -9.78 4.36 19.88
C ASN A 145 -8.86 3.13 19.71
N GLY A 146 -7.76 3.25 18.96
CA GLY A 146 -6.79 2.17 18.76
C GLY A 146 -7.19 1.08 17.76
N ASN A 147 -8.30 1.26 17.02
CA ASN A 147 -8.72 0.34 15.97
C ASN A 147 -7.79 0.38 14.75
N VAL A 148 -7.21 1.54 14.46
CA VAL A 148 -6.09 1.70 13.54
C VAL A 148 -4.88 2.13 14.35
N LYS A 149 -3.75 1.47 14.12
CA LYS A 149 -2.48 1.71 14.80
C LYS A 149 -1.46 2.30 13.83
N PRO A 150 -0.66 3.28 14.28
CA PRO A 150 0.44 3.80 13.48
C PRO A 150 1.51 2.72 13.28
N PRO A 151 2.35 2.85 12.23
CA PRO A 151 3.53 2.00 12.08
C PRO A 151 4.48 2.18 13.28
N PRO A 152 5.27 1.15 13.64
CA PRO A 152 6.33 1.26 14.64
C PRO A 152 7.24 2.45 14.38
N VAL A 153 7.53 3.22 15.43
CA VAL A 153 8.38 4.41 15.34
C VAL A 153 9.84 4.03 15.48
N ILE A 154 10.66 4.46 14.53
CA ILE A 154 12.12 4.39 14.60
C ILE A 154 12.61 5.81 14.87
N LEU A 155 12.87 6.10 16.14
CA LEU A 155 13.17 7.44 16.61
C LEU A 155 14.65 7.81 16.38
N ASN A 156 14.91 8.99 15.79
CA ASN A 156 16.24 9.62 15.72
C ASN A 156 17.36 8.73 15.14
N LYS A 157 17.04 7.90 14.14
CA LYS A 157 18.04 7.04 13.48
C LYS A 157 19.11 7.91 12.80
N GLY A 158 20.35 7.81 13.27
CA GLY A 158 21.46 8.62 12.76
C GLY A 158 21.56 10.03 13.38
N GLY A 159 20.84 10.31 14.46
CA GLY A 159 20.86 11.60 15.18
C GLY A 159 19.46 12.24 15.31
N SER A 160 19.34 13.24 16.17
CA SER A 160 18.15 14.11 16.27
C SER A 160 18.29 15.35 15.37
N GLY A 161 17.25 16.18 15.33
CA GLY A 161 17.21 17.41 14.55
C GLY A 161 17.26 17.17 13.04
N LEU A 162 17.46 18.26 12.30
CA LEU A 162 17.44 18.22 10.83
C LEU A 162 18.63 17.45 10.25
N GLN A 163 19.78 17.42 10.94
CA GLN A 163 20.93 16.60 10.54
C GLN A 163 20.59 15.11 10.59
N GLY A 164 19.89 14.65 11.62
CA GLY A 164 19.39 13.28 11.70
C GLY A 164 18.44 12.92 10.56
N VAL A 165 17.57 13.86 10.17
CA VAL A 165 16.64 13.68 9.03
C VAL A 165 17.40 13.36 7.75
N LEU A 166 18.51 14.04 7.46
CA LEU A 166 19.32 13.79 6.27
C LEU A 166 19.87 12.35 6.24
N VAL A 167 20.34 11.84 7.39
CA VAL A 167 20.79 10.45 7.52
C VAL A 167 19.62 9.49 7.30
N GLY A 168 18.46 9.78 7.89
CA GLY A 168 17.24 9.00 7.72
C GLY A 168 16.78 8.87 6.27
N LEU A 169 16.84 9.96 5.52
CA LEU A 169 16.50 9.96 4.10
C LEU A 169 17.42 9.02 3.30
N GLN A 170 18.73 9.01 3.59
CA GLN A 170 19.67 8.08 2.94
C GLN A 170 19.42 6.62 3.32
N GLU A 171 19.12 6.35 4.58
CA GLU A 171 18.75 5.00 5.05
C GLU A 171 17.47 4.50 4.37
N SER A 172 16.46 5.37 4.23
CA SER A 172 15.22 5.05 3.50
C SER A 172 15.49 4.80 2.02
N LYS A 173 16.29 5.66 1.38
CA LYS A 173 16.64 5.52 -0.05
C LYS A 173 17.42 4.24 -0.34
N SER A 174 18.27 3.81 0.59
CA SER A 174 19.06 2.58 0.47
C SER A 174 18.32 1.32 0.90
N GLY A 175 17.02 1.40 1.20
CA GLY A 175 16.20 0.23 1.55
C GLY A 175 16.49 -0.37 2.93
N LYS A 176 17.19 0.36 3.81
CA LYS A 176 17.60 -0.10 5.15
C LYS A 176 16.57 0.17 6.25
N VAL A 177 15.34 0.54 5.86
CA VAL A 177 14.22 0.78 6.76
C VAL A 177 13.17 -0.30 6.51
N SER A 178 12.87 -1.11 7.51
CA SER A 178 11.91 -2.21 7.43
C SER A 178 10.96 -2.17 8.62
N GLY A 179 9.67 -2.43 8.37
CA GLY A 179 8.67 -2.62 9.43
C GLY A 179 8.37 -1.40 10.31
N GLY A 180 8.85 -0.20 9.95
CA GLY A 180 8.67 0.99 10.78
C GLY A 180 8.82 2.30 10.01
N LYS A 181 8.53 3.41 10.69
CA LYS A 181 8.60 4.77 10.17
C LYS A 181 9.66 5.56 10.93
N LEU A 182 10.58 6.18 10.20
CA LEU A 182 11.55 7.10 10.79
C LEU A 182 10.84 8.36 11.29
N VAL A 183 11.11 8.74 12.53
CA VAL A 183 10.58 9.96 13.17
C VAL A 183 11.74 10.68 13.86
N TYR A 184 11.80 11.99 13.72
CA TYR A 184 12.87 12.83 14.26
C TYR A 184 12.30 13.90 15.16
N THR A 185 12.95 14.13 16.29
CA THR A 185 12.64 15.23 17.21
C THR A 185 13.57 16.40 16.93
N LEU A 186 13.03 17.62 17.00
CA LEU A 186 13.80 18.86 16.92
C LEU A 186 14.41 19.20 18.29
#